data_AF-A0A6C0LRI8-F1
#
_entry.id   AF-A0A6C0LRI8-F1
#
_cell.length_a   1.000
_cell.length_b   1.000
_cell.length_c   1.000
_cell.angle_alpha   90.00
_cell.angle_beta   90.00
_cell.angle_gamma   90.00
#
_symmetry.space_group_name_H-M   'P 1'
#
loop_
_entity.id
_entity.type
_entity.pdbx_description
1 polymer ?
#
loop_
_entity_poly.entity_id
_entity_poly.type
_entity_poly.pdbx_seq_one_letter_code
_entity_poly.pdbx_strand_id
1 'polypeptide(L)'
;MNIPHIIGKALVDYDSAQSVIKYLLKNTNLSGYKSNSDSVRTHFIFSDKEDKNKIILKTEVEILGIFYDKYNIWTWGWAHVGGLKSETYLAKEILNYALKLGIEMSYIKTILTTSRGVVTDDIQLGINLALGCSIIKKPYIYPDSYPVGDYNIVYYFILLDNSELDKIKENIIKNKTIDITDDEEVYDK
;
A
#
# COMPACT_ATOMS: atom_id res chain seq x y z
N MET A 1 3.66 21.60 14.39
CA MET A 1 4.19 20.83 13.24
C MET A 1 3.47 21.35 12.00
N ASN A 2 4.18 21.70 10.93
CA ASN A 2 3.55 22.28 9.73
C ASN A 2 3.02 21.18 8.79
N ILE A 3 1.90 21.42 8.11
CA ILE A 3 1.24 20.46 7.20
C ILE A 3 2.20 19.92 6.11
N PRO A 4 2.99 20.75 5.39
CA PRO A 4 3.92 20.25 4.38
C PRO A 4 4.97 19.30 4.96
N HIS A 5 5.39 19.50 6.21
CA HIS A 5 6.34 18.61 6.87
C HIS A 5 5.71 17.24 7.20
N ILE A 6 4.44 17.21 7.62
CA ILE A 6 3.70 15.97 7.87
C ILE A 6 3.55 15.18 6.57
N ILE A 7 3.11 15.85 5.50
CA ILE A 7 2.94 15.22 4.19
C ILE A 7 4.29 14.74 3.64
N GLY A 8 5.33 15.57 3.72
CA GLY A 8 6.67 15.20 3.25
C GLY A 8 7.23 13.99 3.98
N LYS A 9 7.07 13.91 5.31
CA LYS A 9 7.47 12.72 6.08
C LYS A 9 6.66 11.49 5.67
N ALA A 10 5.35 11.63 5.53
CA ALA A 10 4.49 10.52 5.13
C ALA A 10 4.87 9.96 3.75
N LEU A 11 5.22 10.84 2.80
CA LEU A 11 5.69 10.44 1.48
C LEU A 11 7.02 9.67 1.55
N VAL A 12 7.98 10.12 2.36
CA VAL A 12 9.24 9.39 2.59
C VAL A 12 8.99 7.99 3.15
N ASP A 13 8.10 7.87 4.13
CA ASP A 13 7.75 6.58 4.73
C ASP A 13 7.12 5.63 3.69
N TYR A 14 6.20 6.14 2.86
CA TYR A 14 5.55 5.40 1.77
C TYR A 14 6.53 4.99 0.66
N ASP A 15 7.41 5.91 0.25
CA ASP A 15 8.41 5.68 -0.80
C ASP A 15 9.43 4.62 -0.38
N SER A 16 9.72 4.52 0.92
CA SER A 16 10.68 3.55 1.46
C SER A 16 10.27 2.08 1.23
N ALA A 17 8.99 1.81 0.96
CA ALA A 17 8.46 0.47 0.69
C ALA A 17 8.27 0.16 -0.80
N GLN A 18 8.44 1.15 -1.68
CA GLN A 18 8.09 1.02 -3.10
C GLN A 18 8.96 0.00 -3.85
N SER A 19 10.20 -0.22 -3.42
CA SER A 19 11.07 -1.25 -4.01
C SER A 19 10.49 -2.65 -3.82
N VAL A 20 9.95 -2.96 -2.64
CA VAL A 20 9.31 -4.24 -2.33
C VAL A 20 8.02 -4.39 -3.11
N ILE A 21 7.16 -3.37 -3.13
CA ILE A 21 5.89 -3.42 -3.87
C ILE A 21 6.13 -3.61 -5.36
N LYS A 22 7.07 -2.87 -5.96
CA LYS A 22 7.47 -3.05 -7.36
C LYS A 22 8.04 -4.44 -7.63
N TYR A 23 8.83 -4.99 -6.69
CA TYR A 23 9.35 -6.34 -6.81
C TYR A 23 8.22 -7.38 -6.83
N LEU A 24 7.25 -7.28 -5.92
CA LEU A 24 6.10 -8.19 -5.89
C LEU A 24 5.28 -8.09 -7.18
N LEU A 25 4.94 -6.87 -7.64
CA LEU A 25 4.19 -6.65 -8.88
C LEU A 25 4.88 -7.25 -10.11
N LYS A 26 6.21 -7.16 -10.19
CA LYS A 26 6.96 -7.61 -11.38
C LYS A 26 7.22 -9.12 -11.38
N ASN A 27 7.57 -9.67 -10.21
CA ASN A 27 8.20 -10.99 -10.09
C ASN A 27 7.31 -12.05 -9.42
N THR A 28 6.05 -11.75 -9.12
CA THR A 28 5.16 -12.71 -8.46
C THR A 28 3.84 -12.89 -9.18
N ASN A 29 3.25 -14.07 -8.98
CA ASN A 29 1.84 -14.32 -9.21
C ASN A 29 1.09 -14.11 -7.89
N LEU A 30 -0.03 -13.38 -7.94
CA LEU A 30 -0.91 -13.18 -6.80
C LEU A 30 -2.01 -14.25 -6.78
N SER A 31 -2.18 -14.88 -5.62
CA SER A 31 -3.35 -15.70 -5.28
C SER A 31 -3.76 -15.40 -3.84
N GLY A 32 -4.88 -15.94 -3.38
CA GLY A 32 -5.31 -15.64 -2.02
C GLY A 32 -6.62 -16.27 -1.61
N TYR A 33 -6.98 -15.98 -0.37
CA TYR A 33 -8.24 -16.39 0.23
C TYR A 33 -8.94 -15.15 0.78
N LYS A 34 -10.13 -14.87 0.26
CA LYS A 34 -11.04 -13.87 0.85
C LYS A 34 -11.81 -14.50 1.99
N SER A 35 -11.72 -13.89 3.17
CA SER A 35 -12.51 -14.31 4.32
C SER A 35 -13.96 -13.85 4.19
N ASN A 36 -14.89 -14.65 4.69
CA ASN A 36 -16.31 -14.32 4.83
C ASN A 36 -16.71 -14.08 6.30
N SER A 37 -15.75 -13.96 7.22
CA SER A 37 -16.02 -13.70 8.63
C SER A 37 -14.99 -12.75 9.26
N ASP A 38 -15.38 -12.07 10.34
CA ASP A 38 -14.48 -11.18 11.09
C ASP A 38 -13.44 -11.94 11.92
N SER A 39 -13.66 -13.23 12.17
CA SER A 39 -12.75 -14.07 12.96
C SER A 39 -11.51 -14.51 12.18
N VAL A 40 -11.54 -14.39 10.85
CA VAL A 40 -10.44 -14.79 9.96
C VAL A 40 -10.15 -13.63 9.01
N ARG A 41 -8.87 -13.31 8.82
CA ARG A 41 -8.46 -12.25 7.90
C ARG A 41 -8.30 -12.78 6.46
N THR A 42 -8.53 -11.91 5.49
CA THR A 42 -8.18 -12.18 4.09
C THR A 42 -6.67 -12.28 3.96
N HIS A 43 -6.21 -13.19 3.12
CA HIS A 43 -4.79 -13.46 2.90
C HIS A 43 -4.41 -13.36 1.44
N PHE A 44 -3.24 -12.77 1.18
CA PHE A 44 -2.55 -12.83 -0.10
C PHE A 44 -1.38 -13.82 -0.02
N ILE A 45 -1.17 -14.52 -1.13
CA ILE A 45 -0.09 -15.47 -1.34
C ILE A 45 0.59 -15.06 -2.65
N PHE A 46 1.83 -14.61 -2.52
CA PHE A 46 2.71 -14.24 -3.62
C PHE A 46 3.64 -15.42 -3.91
N SER A 47 3.47 -16.05 -5.07
CA SER A 47 4.37 -17.09 -5.56
C SER A 47 5.29 -16.55 -6.64
N ASP A 48 6.47 -17.16 -6.79
CA ASP A 48 7.42 -16.80 -7.84
C ASP A 48 6.75 -16.91 -9.23
N LYS A 49 7.11 -15.99 -10.13
CA LYS A 49 6.48 -15.91 -11.44
C LYS A 49 6.80 -17.12 -12.31
N GLU A 50 8.02 -17.63 -12.20
CA GLU A 50 8.54 -18.75 -12.98
C GLU A 50 8.23 -20.09 -12.29
N ASP A 51 8.23 -20.14 -10.95
CA ASP A 51 7.88 -21.34 -10.17
C ASP A 51 6.75 -21.07 -9.16
N LYS A 52 5.52 -21.43 -9.54
CA LYS A 52 4.33 -21.23 -8.71
C LYS A 52 4.35 -21.98 -7.37
N ASN A 53 5.19 -23.01 -7.22
CA ASN A 53 5.31 -23.76 -5.96
C ASN A 53 6.20 -23.05 -4.94
N LYS A 54 7.03 -22.11 -5.40
CA LYS A 54 7.89 -21.29 -4.55
C LYS A 54 7.12 -20.09 -4.04
N ILE A 55 6.71 -20.14 -2.78
CA ILE A 55 6.04 -19.03 -2.10
C ILE A 55 7.07 -17.99 -1.65
N ILE A 56 6.91 -16.74 -2.10
CA ILE A 56 7.75 -15.61 -1.71
C ILE A 56 7.21 -14.97 -0.44
N LEU A 57 5.89 -14.79 -0.35
CA LEU A 57 5.24 -14.15 0.78
C LEU A 57 3.83 -14.69 0.94
N LYS A 58 3.43 -14.93 2.19
CA LYS A 58 2.03 -15.08 2.59
C LYS A 58 1.75 -14.05 3.67
N THR A 59 0.73 -13.23 3.47
CA THR A 59 0.43 -12.14 4.40
C THR A 59 -1.06 -11.89 4.49
N GLU A 60 -1.51 -11.48 5.67
CA GLU A 60 -2.84 -10.95 5.87
C GLU A 60 -2.94 -9.56 5.24
N VAL A 61 -4.15 -9.21 4.78
CA VAL A 61 -4.40 -7.92 4.14
C VAL A 61 -5.65 -7.23 4.64
N GLU A 62 -5.63 -5.90 4.57
CA GLU A 62 -6.79 -5.02 4.77
C GLU A 62 -6.91 -4.03 3.62
N ILE A 63 -8.11 -3.52 3.35
CA ILE A 63 -8.35 -2.50 2.33
C ILE A 63 -8.06 -1.13 2.94
N LEU A 64 -7.07 -0.41 2.41
CA LEU A 64 -6.83 0.99 2.71
C LEU A 64 -7.86 1.90 2.02
N GLY A 65 -8.08 1.63 0.73
CA GLY A 65 -8.99 2.40 -0.10
C GLY A 65 -9.06 1.86 -1.52
N ILE A 66 -9.92 2.50 -2.31
CA ILE A 66 -10.30 2.07 -3.66
C ILE A 66 -10.24 3.31 -4.55
N PHE A 67 -9.61 3.17 -5.70
CA PHE A 67 -9.59 4.18 -6.75
C PHE A 67 -10.35 3.67 -7.97
N TYR A 68 -11.30 4.47 -8.47
CA TYR A 68 -12.00 4.17 -9.70
C TYR A 68 -11.58 5.16 -10.78
N ASP A 69 -10.84 4.67 -11.78
CA ASP A 69 -10.21 5.50 -12.81
C ASP A 69 -11.22 6.22 -13.72
N LYS A 70 -12.39 5.61 -13.99
CA LYS A 70 -13.44 6.20 -14.84
C LYS A 70 -13.83 7.61 -14.40
N TYR A 71 -13.90 7.84 -13.10
CA TYR A 71 -14.34 9.10 -12.51
C TYR A 71 -13.24 9.79 -11.70
N ASN A 72 -12.04 9.20 -11.68
CA ASN A 72 -10.94 9.58 -10.80
C ASN A 72 -11.38 9.73 -9.34
N ILE A 73 -12.14 8.77 -8.82
CA ILE A 73 -12.67 8.85 -7.45
C ILE A 73 -11.82 7.97 -6.53
N TRP A 74 -11.21 8.59 -5.53
CA TRP A 74 -10.68 7.91 -4.36
C TRP A 74 -11.80 7.68 -3.34
N THR A 75 -11.88 6.48 -2.78
CA THR A 75 -12.77 6.11 -1.68
C THR A 75 -11.95 5.44 -0.58
N TRP A 76 -12.02 5.94 0.65
CA TRP A 76 -11.36 5.28 1.77
C TRP A 76 -12.02 3.93 2.11
N GLY A 77 -11.24 2.97 2.58
CA GLY A 77 -11.72 1.64 2.97
C GLY A 77 -12.78 1.70 4.07
N TRP A 78 -12.70 2.68 4.98
CA TRP A 78 -13.70 2.87 6.03
C TRP A 78 -15.08 3.30 5.50
N ALA A 79 -15.14 3.85 4.29
CA ALA A 79 -16.39 4.25 3.63
C ALA A 79 -17.06 3.09 2.86
N HIS A 80 -16.46 1.90 2.86
CA HIS A 80 -16.97 0.73 2.17
C HIS A 80 -18.07 0.04 3.00
N VAL A 81 -19.33 0.23 2.61
CA VAL A 81 -20.53 -0.20 3.35
C VAL A 81 -20.65 -1.73 3.49
N GLY A 82 -20.08 -2.49 2.55
CA GLY A 82 -20.13 -3.96 2.54
C GLY A 82 -18.87 -4.65 3.07
N GLY A 83 -17.88 -3.90 3.56
CA GLY A 83 -16.63 -4.47 4.05
C GLY A 83 -16.77 -5.07 5.45
N LEU A 84 -16.18 -6.25 5.66
CA LEU A 84 -16.06 -6.84 7.00
C LEU A 84 -15.20 -5.93 7.90
N LYS A 85 -15.35 -6.06 9.21
CA LYS A 85 -14.49 -5.34 10.16
C LYS A 85 -13.05 -5.79 10.00
N SER A 86 -12.80 -7.08 9.78
CA SER A 86 -11.46 -7.64 9.53
C SER A 86 -10.81 -7.12 8.25
N GLU A 87 -11.59 -6.61 7.29
CA GLU A 87 -11.09 -6.05 6.03
C GLU A 87 -10.80 -4.54 6.09
N THR A 88 -11.35 -3.82 7.07
CA THR A 88 -11.39 -2.34 7.08
C THR A 88 -11.00 -1.73 8.42
N TYR A 89 -10.47 -2.52 9.36
CA TYR A 89 -10.16 -2.09 10.72
C TYR A 89 -9.15 -0.93 10.74
N LEU A 90 -8.02 -1.06 10.05
CA LEU A 90 -6.98 -0.04 9.97
C LEU A 90 -7.48 1.22 9.25
N ALA A 91 -8.31 1.07 8.22
CA ALA A 91 -8.95 2.22 7.58
C ALA A 91 -9.88 2.97 8.56
N LYS A 92 -10.61 2.26 9.43
CA LYS A 92 -11.43 2.89 10.48
C LYS A 92 -10.57 3.57 11.54
N GLU A 93 -9.39 3.03 11.85
CA GLU A 93 -8.43 3.70 12.75
C GLU A 93 -7.92 5.02 12.16
N ILE A 94 -7.75 5.13 10.83
CA ILE A 94 -7.44 6.40 10.17
C ILE A 94 -8.56 7.42 10.39
N LEU A 95 -9.83 7.03 10.22
CA LEU A 95 -10.95 7.92 10.48
C LEU A 95 -11.01 8.34 11.96
N ASN A 96 -10.82 7.40 12.88
CA ASN A 96 -10.80 7.67 14.33
C ASN A 96 -9.68 8.65 14.71
N TYR A 97 -8.51 8.52 14.08
CA TYR A 97 -7.42 9.48 14.22
C TYR A 97 -7.84 10.86 13.70
N ALA A 98 -8.39 10.92 12.48
CA ALA A 98 -8.79 12.16 11.84
C ALA A 98 -9.83 12.95 12.62
N LEU A 99 -10.81 12.26 13.23
CA LEU A 99 -11.85 12.91 14.03
C LEU A 99 -11.29 13.62 15.28
N LYS A 100 -10.15 13.13 15.81
CA LYS A 100 -9.45 13.71 16.97
C LYS A 100 -8.54 14.89 16.61
N LEU A 101 -8.26 15.12 15.32
CA LEU A 101 -7.43 16.25 14.89
C LEU A 101 -8.11 17.58 15.21
N GLY A 102 -7.33 18.56 15.65
CA GLY A 102 -7.79 19.92 15.88
C GLY A 102 -7.89 20.73 14.59
N ILE A 103 -8.31 21.99 14.71
CA ILE A 103 -8.55 22.89 13.58
C ILE A 103 -7.26 23.30 12.85
N GLU A 104 -6.13 23.27 13.56
CA GLU A 104 -4.78 23.49 13.02
C GLU A 104 -4.38 22.44 11.97
N MET A 105 -4.99 21.25 12.02
CA MET A 105 -4.82 20.18 11.04
C MET A 105 -6.03 20.05 10.11
N SER A 106 -6.85 21.11 9.96
CA SER A 106 -8.09 21.09 9.17
C SER A 106 -7.92 20.53 7.76
N TYR A 107 -6.84 20.86 7.07
CA TYR A 107 -6.55 20.33 5.74
C TYR A 107 -6.43 18.79 5.74
N ILE A 108 -5.58 18.24 6.62
CA ILE A 108 -5.39 16.79 6.76
C ILE A 108 -6.69 16.14 7.24
N LYS A 109 -7.36 16.77 8.21
CA LYS A 109 -8.65 16.31 8.71
C LYS A 109 -9.66 16.17 7.58
N THR A 110 -9.80 17.18 6.73
CA THR A 110 -10.71 17.14 5.57
C THR A 110 -10.38 16.00 4.62
N ILE A 111 -9.09 15.77 4.29
CA ILE A 111 -8.69 14.64 3.43
C ILE A 111 -9.13 13.30 4.02
N LEU A 112 -8.91 13.11 5.33
CA LEU A 112 -9.12 11.82 5.98
C LEU A 112 -10.59 11.57 6.39
N THR A 113 -11.38 12.62 6.62
CA THR A 113 -12.81 12.50 6.98
C THR A 113 -13.74 12.53 5.76
N THR A 114 -13.25 13.00 4.61
CA THR A 114 -14.04 12.97 3.37
C THR A 114 -14.03 11.54 2.82
N SER A 115 -15.20 10.91 2.76
CA SER A 115 -15.35 9.50 2.36
C SER A 115 -14.88 9.21 0.94
N ARG A 116 -15.19 10.15 0.02
CA ARG A 116 -14.85 10.07 -1.41
C ARG A 116 -14.41 11.43 -1.92
N GLY A 117 -13.31 11.45 -2.67
CA GLY A 117 -12.77 12.66 -3.27
C GLY A 117 -12.43 12.43 -4.74
N VAL A 118 -12.65 13.45 -5.56
CA VAL A 118 -12.14 13.46 -6.93
C VAL A 118 -10.65 13.75 -6.88
N VAL A 119 -9.85 12.89 -7.51
CA VAL A 119 -8.41 13.02 -7.70
C VAL A 119 -8.21 13.73 -9.03
N THR A 120 -7.64 14.93 -9.01
CA THR A 120 -7.36 15.68 -10.25
C THR A 120 -5.93 15.48 -10.75
N ASP A 121 -5.06 14.94 -9.90
CA ASP A 121 -3.64 14.74 -10.14
C ASP A 121 -3.13 13.54 -9.33
N ASP A 122 -2.23 12.74 -9.90
CA ASP A 122 -1.72 11.50 -9.30
C ASP A 122 -0.98 11.74 -7.96
N ILE A 123 -0.42 12.93 -7.75
CA ILE A 123 0.20 13.32 -6.49
C ILE A 123 -0.83 13.30 -5.35
N GLN A 124 -2.09 13.66 -5.60
CA GLN A 124 -3.14 13.63 -4.57
C GLN A 124 -3.41 12.20 -4.09
N LEU A 125 -3.42 11.25 -5.02
CA LEU A 125 -3.53 9.83 -4.69
C LEU A 125 -2.31 9.37 -3.87
N GLY A 126 -1.10 9.74 -4.29
CA GLY A 126 0.12 9.48 -3.53
C GLY A 126 0.07 10.04 -2.10
N ILE A 127 -0.43 11.26 -1.92
CA ILE A 127 -0.62 11.88 -0.60
C ILE A 127 -1.63 11.09 0.24
N ASN A 128 -2.76 10.66 -0.33
CA ASN A 128 -3.74 9.86 0.40
C ASN A 128 -3.14 8.55 0.90
N LEU A 129 -2.43 7.84 0.01
CA LEU A 129 -1.75 6.58 0.35
C LEU A 129 -0.70 6.81 1.44
N ALA A 130 0.13 7.84 1.28
CA ALA A 130 1.20 8.19 2.22
C ALA A 130 0.67 8.56 3.61
N LEU A 131 -0.35 9.42 3.69
CA LEU A 131 -0.99 9.77 4.95
C LEU A 131 -1.58 8.53 5.64
N GLY A 132 -2.28 7.68 4.88
CA GLY A 132 -2.81 6.42 5.38
C GLY A 132 -1.72 5.55 6.00
N CYS A 133 -0.63 5.32 5.27
CA CYS A 133 0.53 4.56 5.71
C CYS A 133 1.15 5.10 6.99
N SER A 134 1.37 6.42 7.05
CA SER A 134 2.05 7.07 8.16
C SER A 134 1.22 6.99 9.45
N ILE A 135 -0.11 7.14 9.35
CA ILE A 135 -1.02 7.07 10.50
C ILE A 135 -1.06 5.66 11.09
N ILE A 136 -1.20 4.63 10.25
CA ILE A 136 -1.30 3.23 10.70
C ILE A 136 0.06 2.55 10.88
N LYS A 137 1.14 3.24 10.51
CA LYS A 137 2.53 2.75 10.54
C LYS A 137 2.72 1.46 9.73
N LYS A 138 2.08 1.39 8.56
CA LYS A 138 2.20 0.30 7.59
C LYS A 138 2.55 0.88 6.22
N PRO A 139 3.84 0.82 5.82
CA PRO A 139 4.28 1.45 4.57
C PRO A 139 4.01 0.60 3.32
N TYR A 140 3.75 -0.70 3.49
CA TYR A 140 3.57 -1.65 2.40
C TYR A 140 2.12 -1.67 1.89
N ILE A 141 1.84 -0.86 0.87
CA ILE A 141 0.55 -0.83 0.18
C ILE A 141 0.66 -1.45 -1.21
N TYR A 142 -0.10 -2.50 -1.43
CA TYR A 142 -0.13 -3.24 -2.68
C TYR A 142 -1.36 -2.84 -3.52
N PRO A 143 -1.19 -2.33 -4.75
CA PRO A 143 -2.30 -2.07 -5.66
C PRO A 143 -2.71 -3.34 -6.41
N ASP A 144 -4.01 -3.63 -6.46
CA ASP A 144 -4.59 -4.73 -7.24
C ASP A 144 -5.72 -4.20 -8.12
N SER A 145 -5.63 -4.44 -9.43
CA SER A 145 -6.47 -3.81 -10.45
C SER A 145 -7.50 -4.78 -11.01
N TYR A 146 -8.76 -4.35 -10.99
CA TYR A 146 -9.90 -5.12 -11.50
C TYR A 146 -10.50 -4.40 -12.71
N PRO A 147 -10.42 -4.99 -13.92
CA PRO A 147 -11.01 -4.38 -15.10
C PRO A 147 -12.55 -4.44 -15.04
N VAL A 148 -13.19 -3.33 -15.40
CA VAL A 148 -14.64 -3.14 -15.47
C VAL A 148 -14.96 -2.41 -16.79
N GLY A 149 -15.13 -3.17 -17.86
CA GLY A 149 -15.20 -2.61 -19.22
C GLY A 149 -13.86 -2.01 -19.62
N ASP A 150 -13.86 -0.75 -20.07
CA ASP A 150 -12.65 -0.01 -20.49
C ASP A 150 -11.94 0.69 -19.32
N TYR A 151 -12.35 0.41 -18.09
CA TYR A 151 -11.94 1.11 -16.87
C TYR A 151 -11.44 0.12 -15.82
N ASN A 152 -10.78 0.61 -14.78
CA ASN A 152 -10.24 -0.17 -13.68
C ASN A 152 -10.73 0.34 -12.33
N ILE A 153 -11.04 -0.61 -11.46
CA ILE A 153 -11.14 -0.38 -10.02
C ILE A 153 -9.84 -0.90 -9.39
N VAL A 154 -9.06 0.00 -8.82
CA VAL A 154 -7.80 -0.34 -8.13
C VAL A 154 -8.05 -0.37 -6.63
N TYR A 155 -7.88 -1.54 -6.04
CA TYR A 155 -7.88 -1.71 -4.59
C TYR A 155 -6.47 -1.52 -4.07
N TYR A 156 -6.33 -0.72 -3.01
CA TYR A 156 -5.07 -0.52 -2.30
C TYR A 156 -5.11 -1.32 -1.01
N PHE A 157 -4.36 -2.41 -0.97
CA PHE A 157 -4.30 -3.33 0.16
C PHE A 157 -3.10 -3.03 1.06
N ILE A 158 -3.34 -2.98 2.37
CA ILE A 158 -2.30 -2.93 3.40
C ILE A 158 -1.80 -4.35 3.61
N LEU A 159 -0.51 -4.59 3.38
CA LEU A 159 0.12 -5.87 3.71
C LEU A 159 0.54 -5.85 5.18
N LEU A 160 0.07 -6.80 6.00
CA LEU A 160 0.19 -6.69 7.46
C LEU A 160 1.51 -7.20 8.04
N ASP A 161 2.18 -8.15 7.36
CA ASP A 161 3.41 -8.78 7.84
C ASP A 161 4.66 -7.99 7.46
N ASN A 162 4.91 -6.91 8.20
CA ASN A 162 6.09 -6.06 7.98
C ASN A 162 7.40 -6.86 8.09
N SER A 163 7.45 -7.89 8.95
CA SER A 163 8.71 -8.60 9.24
C SER A 163 9.22 -9.39 8.04
N GLU A 164 8.33 -10.08 7.32
CA GLU A 164 8.68 -10.78 6.09
C GLU A 164 8.93 -9.80 4.93
N LEU A 165 8.18 -8.70 4.87
CA LEU A 165 8.38 -7.66 3.86
C LEU A 165 9.73 -6.94 4.01
N ASP A 166 10.16 -6.69 5.25
CA ASP A 166 11.46 -6.09 5.54
C ASP A 166 12.61 -7.04 5.14
N LYS A 167 12.46 -8.36 5.32
CA LYS A 167 13.43 -9.35 4.81
C LYS A 167 13.53 -9.32 3.29
N ILE A 168 12.41 -9.20 2.59
CA ILE A 168 12.40 -9.05 1.12
C ILE A 168 13.15 -7.77 0.72
N LYS A 169 12.91 -6.66 1.43
CA LYS A 169 13.61 -5.39 1.22
C LYS A 169 15.13 -5.55 1.36
N GLU A 170 15.59 -6.19 2.42
CA GLU A 170 17.01 -6.45 2.65
C GLU A 170 17.64 -7.31 1.55
N ASN A 171 16.94 -8.36 1.10
CA ASN A 171 17.42 -9.22 0.03
C ASN A 171 17.54 -8.49 -1.31
N ILE A 172 16.58 -7.60 -1.63
CA ILE A 172 16.65 -6.75 -2.83
C ILE A 172 17.87 -5.83 -2.76
N ILE A 173 18.15 -5.25 -1.58
CA ILE A 173 19.31 -4.36 -1.40
C ILE A 173 20.61 -5.15 -1.57
N LYS A 174 20.74 -6.32 -0.93
CA LYS A 174 21.93 -7.17 -1.04
C LYS A 174 22.24 -7.57 -2.48
N ASN A 175 21.23 -8.01 -3.24
CA ASN A 175 21.43 -8.43 -4.63
C ASN A 175 21.84 -7.26 -5.53
N LYS A 176 21.30 -6.05 -5.30
CA LYS A 176 21.76 -4.85 -6.01
C LYS A 176 23.19 -4.46 -5.69
N THR A 177 23.66 -4.69 -4.47
CA THR A 177 25.05 -4.40 -4.08
C THR A 177 26.03 -5.37 -4.74
N ILE A 178 25.64 -6.64 -4.91
CA ILE A 178 26.45 -7.65 -5.59
C ILE A 178 26.62 -7.32 -7.08
N ASP A 179 25.53 -6.91 -7.75
CA ASP A 179 25.57 -6.47 -9.15
C ASP A 179 26.48 -5.24 -9.39
N ILE A 180 26.82 -4.46 -8.36
CA ILE A 180 27.72 -3.29 -8.47
C ILE A 180 29.19 -3.69 -8.21
N THR A 181 29.43 -4.75 -7.42
CA THR A 181 30.79 -5.20 -7.09
C THR A 181 31.42 -6.11 -8.15
N ASP A 182 30.63 -6.70 -9.04
CA ASP A 182 31.13 -7.55 -10.13
C ASP A 182 31.61 -6.75 -11.37
N ASP A 183 31.46 -5.41 -11.37
CA ASP A 183 31.91 -4.51 -12.45
C ASP A 183 33.25 -3.78 -12.13
N GLU A 184 33.91 -4.05 -10.99
CA GLU A 184 35.19 -3.44 -10.59
C GLU A 184 36.40 -4.39 -10.64
N GLU A 185 36.52 -5.28 -11.63
CA GLU A 185 37.83 -5.85 -12.01
C GLU A 185 37.90 -6.05 -13.53
N VAL A 186 38.55 -5.13 -14.24
CA VAL A 186 39.64 -5.34 -15.23
C VAL A 186 39.93 -3.97 -15.89
N TYR A 187 40.90 -3.25 -15.34
CA TYR A 187 41.80 -2.43 -16.14
C TYR A 187 43.23 -2.66 -15.63
N ASP A 188 43.79 -3.78 -16.04
CA ASP A 188 45.23 -3.95 -16.15
C ASP A 188 45.61 -3.75 -17.62
N LYS A 189 46.24 -2.61 -17.91
CA LYS A 189 47.36 -2.44 -18.87
C LYS A 189 47.84 -0.99 -18.93
#